data_AF-A0A522DUV8-F1
#
_entry.id   AF-A0A522DUV8-F1
#
_cell.length_a   1.000
_cell.length_b   1.000
_cell.length_c   1.000
_cell.angle_alpha   90.00
_cell.angle_beta   90.00
_cell.angle_gamma   90.00
#
_symmetry.space_group_name_H-M   'P 1'
#
loop_
_entity.id
_entity.type
_entity.pdbx_description
1 polymer ?
#
loop_
_entity_poly.entity_id
_entity_poly.type
_entity_poly.pdbx_seq_one_letter_code
_entity_poly.pdbx_strand_id
1 'polypeptide(L)'
;MLFIQLTGLSGSGKSTIANGAKKLLLDKGFRVEVIDGDIYRKILCNDLGFSKEDRHENIRRLGFVSNLLATNGIIAILAAINPYEEIRRVLAGYGSHVKTVWIHCDLDTLIKRDTKGLYKKAMLPDDHPDKIINLTGINDP
;
A
#
# COMPACT_ATOMS: atom_id res chain seq x y z
N MET A 1 2.26 -5.36 19.55
CA MET A 1 3.11 -5.91 18.46
C MET A 1 3.24 -4.84 17.37
N LEU A 2 4.17 -4.97 16.41
CA LEU A 2 4.40 -3.92 15.42
C LEU A 2 3.27 -3.82 14.38
N PHE A 3 2.92 -2.58 14.03
CA PHE A 3 2.23 -2.23 12.81
C PHE A 3 3.28 -1.60 11.89
N ILE A 4 3.54 -2.20 10.73
CA ILE A 4 4.42 -1.66 9.71
C ILE A 4 3.59 -1.15 8.52
N GLN A 5 3.60 0.16 8.26
CA GLN A 5 3.04 0.73 7.02
C GLN A 5 4.14 0.86 5.97
N LEU A 6 4.04 0.09 4.88
CA LEU A 6 4.90 0.25 3.71
C LEU A 6 4.29 1.32 2.80
N THR A 7 5.09 2.30 2.42
CA THR A 7 4.72 3.30 1.41
C THR A 7 5.70 3.28 0.25
N GLY A 8 5.24 3.64 -0.94
CA GLY A 8 6.02 3.66 -2.17
C GLY A 8 5.14 3.49 -3.40
N LEU A 9 5.68 3.82 -4.57
CA LEU A 9 4.97 3.80 -5.85
C LEU A 9 4.56 2.38 -6.28
N SER A 10 3.64 2.27 -7.24
CA SER A 10 3.24 0.98 -7.81
C SER A 10 4.45 0.24 -8.36
N GLY A 11 4.55 -1.08 -8.15
CA GLY A 11 5.71 -1.86 -8.62
C GLY A 11 7.02 -1.68 -7.82
N SER A 12 7.04 -0.87 -6.75
CA SER A 12 8.25 -0.66 -5.95
C SER A 12 8.73 -1.88 -5.14
N GLY A 13 7.94 -2.96 -5.10
CA GLY A 13 8.30 -4.20 -4.40
C GLY A 13 7.71 -4.36 -3.01
N LYS A 14 6.76 -3.50 -2.59
CA LYS A 14 6.08 -3.58 -1.28
C LYS A 14 5.56 -4.99 -0.95
N SER A 15 4.74 -5.58 -1.83
CA SER A 15 4.17 -6.92 -1.61
C SER A 15 5.25 -8.01 -1.56
N THR A 16 6.30 -7.90 -2.38
CA THR A 16 7.44 -8.84 -2.35
C THR A 16 8.17 -8.78 -1.00
N ILE A 17 8.50 -7.58 -0.54
CA ILE A 17 9.18 -7.35 0.74
C ILE A 17 8.28 -7.80 1.91
N ALA A 18 6.99 -7.46 1.88
CA ALA A 18 6.04 -7.84 2.92
C ALA A 18 5.92 -9.36 3.06
N ASN A 19 5.79 -10.08 1.95
CA ASN A 19 5.69 -11.54 1.96
C ASN A 19 7.02 -12.21 2.38
N GLY A 20 8.15 -11.69 1.93
CA GLY A 20 9.47 -12.16 2.38
C GLY A 20 9.66 -11.97 3.90
N ALA A 21 9.29 -10.80 4.42
CA ALA A 21 9.31 -10.51 5.85
C ALA A 21 8.34 -11.42 6.64
N LYS A 22 7.11 -11.64 6.13
CA LYS A 22 6.14 -12.56 6.74
C LYS A 22 6.73 -13.96 6.89
N LYS A 23 7.35 -14.51 5.84
CA LYS A 23 8.00 -15.82 5.89
C LYS A 23 9.07 -15.88 6.98
N LEU A 24 10.03 -14.96 6.97
CA LEU A 24 11.13 -14.93 7.94
C LEU A 24 10.67 -14.75 9.39
N LEU A 25 9.57 -14.02 9.62
CA LEU A 25 9.02 -13.80 10.95
C LEU A 25 8.20 -14.99 11.45
N LEU A 26 7.45 -15.65 10.56
CA LEU A 26 6.76 -16.91 10.87
C LEU A 26 7.77 -18.00 11.28
N ASP A 27 8.90 -18.11 10.56
CA ASP A 27 9.98 -19.05 10.89
C ASP A 27 10.60 -18.78 12.28
N LYS A 28 10.46 -17.55 12.79
CA LYS A 28 10.89 -17.14 14.15
C LYS A 28 9.78 -17.27 15.21
N GLY A 29 8.63 -17.84 14.87
CA GLY A 29 7.51 -18.06 15.79
C GLY A 29 6.61 -16.84 16.01
N PHE A 30 6.78 -15.76 15.24
CA PHE A 30 5.87 -14.61 15.33
C PHE A 30 4.58 -14.87 14.53
N ARG A 31 3.44 -14.41 15.04
CA ARG A 31 2.21 -14.32 14.25
C ARG A 31 2.28 -13.07 13.38
N VAL A 32 2.11 -13.21 12.06
CA VAL A 32 2.26 -12.10 11.11
C VAL A 32 1.15 -12.13 10.06
N GLU A 33 0.60 -10.97 9.75
CA GLU A 33 -0.34 -10.79 8.66
C GLU A 33 0.03 -9.65 7.72
N VAL A 34 -0.14 -9.88 6.42
CA VAL A 34 0.12 -8.89 5.36
C VAL A 34 -1.21 -8.38 4.84
N ILE A 35 -1.47 -7.10 5.09
CA ILE A 35 -2.64 -6.40 4.60
C ILE A 35 -2.27 -5.80 3.25
N ASP A 36 -2.40 -6.61 2.18
CA ASP A 36 -2.08 -6.19 0.82
C ASP A 36 -3.23 -5.38 0.21
N GLY A 37 -2.92 -4.17 -0.25
CA GLY A 37 -3.90 -3.24 -0.79
C GLY A 37 -4.61 -3.72 -2.05
N ASP A 38 -3.99 -4.58 -2.87
CA ASP A 38 -4.65 -5.13 -4.07
C ASP A 38 -5.67 -6.22 -3.70
N ILE A 39 -5.39 -6.98 -2.63
CA ILE A 39 -6.25 -8.09 -2.17
C ILE A 39 -7.39 -7.54 -1.33
N TYR A 40 -7.06 -6.81 -0.28
CA TYR A 40 -8.07 -6.33 0.67
C TYR A 40 -9.02 -5.31 0.04
N ARG A 41 -8.55 -4.53 -0.92
CA ARG A 41 -9.43 -3.58 -1.61
C ARG A 41 -10.55 -4.26 -2.38
N LYS A 42 -10.31 -5.45 -2.95
CA LYS A 42 -11.36 -6.22 -3.64
C LYS A 42 -12.45 -6.76 -2.71
N ILE A 43 -12.18 -6.83 -1.41
CA ILE A 43 -13.06 -7.47 -0.43
C ILE A 43 -13.67 -6.42 0.51
N LEU A 44 -12.82 -5.65 1.20
CA LEU A 44 -13.20 -4.72 2.26
C LEU A 44 -13.47 -3.28 1.76
N CYS A 45 -12.92 -2.93 0.60
CA CYS A 45 -12.98 -1.56 0.05
C CYS A 45 -13.43 -1.56 -1.42
N ASN A 46 -14.30 -2.50 -1.79
CA ASN A 46 -14.75 -2.68 -3.18
C ASN A 46 -15.75 -1.60 -3.62
N ASP A 47 -16.30 -0.88 -2.66
CA ASP A 47 -17.13 0.32 -2.81
C ASP A 47 -16.32 1.58 -3.15
N LEU A 48 -14.99 1.54 -3.00
CA LEU A 48 -14.15 2.73 -3.12
C LEU A 48 -13.50 2.85 -4.51
N GLY A 49 -13.70 4.00 -5.14
CA GLY A 49 -12.99 4.43 -6.32
C GLY A 49 -11.55 4.83 -6.04
N PHE A 50 -10.98 5.69 -6.88
CA PHE A 50 -9.57 6.08 -6.82
C PHE A 50 -9.39 7.60 -6.64
N SER A 51 -10.43 8.31 -6.20
CA SER A 51 -10.31 9.70 -5.76
C SER A 51 -9.35 9.81 -4.56
N LYS A 52 -8.93 11.03 -4.22
CA LYS A 52 -8.10 11.26 -3.03
C LYS A 52 -8.84 10.79 -1.77
N GLU A 53 -10.13 11.09 -1.68
CA GLU A 53 -11.01 10.75 -0.57
C GLU A 53 -11.18 9.23 -0.44
N ASP A 54 -11.42 8.53 -1.55
CA ASP A 54 -11.55 7.07 -1.56
C ASP A 54 -10.23 6.38 -1.19
N ARG A 55 -9.09 6.93 -1.62
CA ARG A 55 -7.77 6.43 -1.23
C ARG A 55 -7.50 6.64 0.25
N HIS A 56 -7.87 7.80 0.79
CA HIS A 56 -7.78 8.07 2.23
C HIS A 56 -8.63 7.08 3.02
N GLU A 57 -9.88 6.86 2.60
CA GLU A 57 -10.79 5.94 3.28
C GLU A 57 -10.31 4.49 3.18
N ASN A 58 -9.79 4.06 2.02
CA ASN A 58 -9.17 2.75 1.85
C ASN A 58 -8.04 2.56 2.86
N ILE A 59 -7.10 3.50 2.95
CA ILE A 59 -5.99 3.41 3.91
C ILE A 59 -6.48 3.49 5.36
N ARG A 60 -7.53 4.27 5.67
CA ARG A 60 -8.13 4.32 7.00
C ARG A 60 -8.70 2.95 7.41
N ARG A 61 -9.47 2.30 6.53
CA ARG A 61 -10.06 0.96 6.77
C ARG A 61 -8.97 -0.10 6.96
N LEU A 62 -7.99 -0.16 6.06
CA LEU A 62 -6.88 -1.11 6.15
C LEU A 62 -6.00 -0.84 7.38
N GLY A 63 -5.81 0.44 7.72
CA GLY A 63 -5.07 0.86 8.91
C GLY A 63 -5.77 0.46 10.20
N PHE A 64 -7.10 0.61 10.29
CA PHE A 64 -7.87 0.14 11.43
C PHE A 64 -7.67 -1.37 11.66
N VAL A 65 -7.82 -2.19 10.60
CA VAL A 65 -7.60 -3.65 10.66
C VAL A 65 -6.16 -3.97 11.09
N SER A 66 -5.18 -3.29 10.51
CA SER A 66 -3.76 -3.49 10.84
C SER A 66 -3.46 -3.17 12.30
N ASN A 67 -4.04 -2.09 12.83
CA ASN A 67 -3.88 -1.73 14.23
C ASN A 67 -4.56 -2.72 15.17
N LEU A 68 -5.78 -3.18 14.83
CA LEU A 68 -6.49 -4.21 15.59
C LEU A 68 -5.67 -5.51 15.70
N LEU A 69 -5.03 -5.94 14.61
CA LEU A 69 -4.13 -7.09 14.62
C LEU A 69 -2.89 -6.84 15.49
N ALA A 70 -2.28 -5.66 15.37
CA ALA A 70 -1.09 -5.26 16.12
C ALA A 70 -1.30 -5.21 17.65
N THR A 71 -2.46 -4.71 18.08
CA THR A 71 -2.85 -4.67 19.49
C THR A 71 -3.17 -6.06 20.05
N ASN A 72 -3.56 -7.01 19.19
CA ASN A 72 -3.82 -8.42 19.54
C ASN A 72 -2.60 -9.34 19.38
N GLY A 73 -1.39 -8.76 19.30
CA GLY A 73 -0.14 -9.53 19.32
C GLY A 73 0.25 -10.16 17.99
N ILE A 74 -0.22 -9.62 16.86
CA ILE A 74 0.12 -10.04 15.50
C ILE A 74 0.95 -8.92 14.85
N ILE A 75 2.07 -9.23 14.19
CA ILE A 75 2.78 -8.22 13.38
C ILE A 75 1.95 -7.95 12.15
N ALA A 76 1.44 -6.73 12.01
CA ALA A 76 0.65 -6.31 10.85
C ALA A 76 1.54 -5.56 9.87
N ILE A 77 1.59 -5.98 8.61
CA ILE A 77 2.34 -5.32 7.54
C ILE A 77 1.34 -4.82 6.49
N LEU A 78 1.08 -3.52 6.48
CA LEU A 78 0.24 -2.87 5.48
C LEU A 78 1.06 -2.58 4.23
N ALA A 79 0.74 -3.27 3.13
CA ALA A 79 1.38 -3.12 1.83
C ALA A 79 0.39 -2.54 0.81
N ALA A 80 0.18 -1.21 0.87
CA ALA A 80 -0.75 -0.51 -0.02
C ALA A 80 -0.07 0.70 -0.68
N ILE A 81 -0.61 1.15 -1.82
CA ILE A 81 -0.23 2.45 -2.39
C ILE A 81 -0.87 3.53 -1.51
N ASN A 82 -0.04 4.38 -0.92
CA ASN A 82 -0.46 5.44 -0.02
C ASN A 82 0.42 6.69 -0.20
N PRO A 83 0.16 7.53 -1.21
CA PRO A 83 0.99 8.71 -1.48
C PRO A 83 0.82 9.81 -0.45
N TYR A 84 -0.35 9.92 0.16
CA TYR A 84 -0.71 11.06 0.99
C TYR A 84 -0.11 10.97 2.39
N GLU A 85 0.62 12.00 2.78
CA GLU A 85 1.26 12.09 4.10
C GLU A 85 0.23 12.24 5.21
N GLU A 86 -0.88 12.91 4.93
CA GLU A 86 -1.97 13.19 5.87
C GLU A 86 -2.48 11.89 6.50
N ILE A 87 -2.81 10.88 5.69
CA ILE A 87 -3.32 9.61 6.20
C ILE A 87 -2.22 8.75 6.86
N ARG A 88 -0.95 8.82 6.39
CA ARG A 88 0.17 8.15 7.07
C ARG A 88 0.36 8.66 8.49
N ARG A 89 0.21 9.98 8.70
CA ARG A 89 0.28 10.61 10.02
C ARG A 89 -0.88 10.20 10.91
N VAL A 90 -2.09 10.09 10.36
CA VAL A 90 -3.24 9.55 11.10
C VAL A 90 -2.93 8.14 11.62
N LEU A 91 -2.40 7.26 10.77
CA LEU A 91 -2.02 5.90 11.18
C LEU A 91 -0.89 5.90 12.20
N ALA A 92 0.14 6.75 12.02
CA ALA A 92 1.22 6.90 12.99
C ALA A 92 0.71 7.36 14.37
N GLY A 93 -0.40 8.11 14.41
CA GLY A 93 -1.09 8.51 15.63
C GLY A 93 -1.70 7.36 16.45
N TYR A 94 -1.82 6.14 15.91
CA TYR A 94 -2.31 4.99 16.68
C TYR A 94 -1.35 4.52 17.77
N GLY A 95 -0.08 4.89 17.71
CA GLY A 95 0.88 4.64 18.78
C GLY A 95 2.31 4.41 18.30
N SER A 96 3.24 4.36 19.26
CA SER A 96 4.68 4.19 19.00
C SER A 96 5.04 2.85 18.36
N HIS A 97 4.14 1.86 18.38
CA HIS A 97 4.27 0.57 17.70
C HIS A 97 4.04 0.64 16.19
N VAL A 98 3.56 1.77 15.67
CA VAL A 98 3.39 2.02 14.24
C VAL A 98 4.70 2.52 13.65
N LYS A 99 5.15 1.89 12.57
CA LYS A 99 6.39 2.24 11.86
C LYS A 99 6.12 2.43 10.37
N THR A 100 6.58 3.55 9.83
CA THR A 100 6.52 3.83 8.39
C THR A 100 7.83 3.45 7.73
N VAL A 101 7.74 2.67 6.66
CA VAL A 101 8.90 2.26 5.86
C VAL A 101 8.65 2.66 4.42
N TRP A 102 9.54 3.51 3.89
CA TRP A 102 9.48 3.94 2.50
C TRP A 102 10.27 2.97 1.62
N ILE A 103 9.57 2.32 0.69
CA ILE A 103 10.15 1.46 -0.33
C ILE A 103 10.41 2.32 -1.57
N HIS A 104 11.59 2.96 -1.57
CA HIS A 104 12.06 3.81 -2.64
C HIS A 104 12.50 2.99 -3.86
N CYS A 105 12.08 3.41 -5.04
CA CYS A 105 12.53 2.89 -6.33
C CYS A 105 12.30 3.97 -7.39
N ASP A 106 13.31 4.23 -8.22
CA ASP A 106 13.26 5.28 -9.23
C ASP A 106 12.16 5.03 -10.25
N LEU A 107 11.47 6.10 -10.65
CA LEU A 107 10.33 6.04 -11.57
C LEU A 107 10.68 5.33 -12.88
N ASP A 108 11.85 5.60 -13.47
CA ASP A 108 12.30 4.94 -14.70
C ASP A 108 12.40 3.42 -14.54
N THR A 109 12.83 2.95 -13.37
CA THR A 109 12.88 1.51 -13.07
C THR A 109 11.48 0.94 -12.95
N LEU A 110 10.54 1.69 -12.35
CA LEU A 110 9.15 1.27 -12.22
C LEU A 110 8.43 1.20 -13.56
N ILE A 111 8.64 2.19 -14.43
CA ILE A 111 8.12 2.22 -15.80
C ILE A 111 8.68 1.05 -16.62
N LYS A 112 9.98 0.74 -16.48
CA LYS A 112 10.58 -0.43 -17.15
C LYS A 112 10.00 -1.75 -16.65
N ARG A 113 9.76 -1.88 -15.34
CA ARG A 113 9.18 -3.09 -14.74
C ARG A 113 7.72 -3.27 -15.10
N ASP A 114 6.94 -2.19 -15.03
CA ASP A 114 5.49 -2.10 -15.24
C ASP A 114 4.71 -3.39 -14.98
N THR A 115 4.87 -3.95 -13.79
CA THR A 115 4.41 -5.32 -13.46
C THR A 115 2.91 -5.52 -13.56
N LYS A 116 2.15 -4.41 -13.68
CA LYS A 116 0.70 -4.38 -13.76
C LYS A 116 0.18 -3.69 -15.03
N GLY A 117 1.07 -3.23 -15.93
CA GLY A 117 0.68 -2.46 -17.12
C GLY A 117 0.12 -1.06 -16.80
N LEU A 118 0.27 -0.57 -15.58
CA LEU A 118 -0.33 0.69 -15.13
C LEU A 118 0.40 1.90 -15.69
N TYR A 119 1.74 1.84 -15.77
CA TYR A 119 2.54 2.95 -16.29
C TYR A 119 2.27 3.17 -17.77
N LYS A 120 2.21 2.08 -18.56
CA LYS A 120 1.80 2.14 -19.97
C LYS A 120 0.42 2.77 -20.13
N LYS A 121 -0.56 2.35 -19.33
CA LYS A 121 -1.93 2.90 -19.38
C LYS A 121 -1.99 4.38 -18.99
N ALA A 122 -1.17 4.83 -18.04
CA ALA A 122 -1.10 6.24 -17.66
C ALA A 122 -0.48 7.13 -18.74
N MET A 123 0.34 6.56 -19.63
CA MET A 123 0.99 7.27 -20.74
C MET A 123 0.18 7.27 -22.05
N LEU A 124 -0.98 6.60 -22.09
CA LEU A 124 -1.87 6.64 -23.26
C LEU A 124 -2.37 8.07 -23.55
N PRO A 125 -2.86 8.36 -24.77
CA PRO A 125 -3.59 9.61 -25.05
C PRO A 125 -4.76 9.81 -24.08
N ASP A 126 -5.11 11.07 -23.78
CA ASP A 126 -6.14 11.40 -22.77
C ASP A 126 -7.55 10.96 -23.18
N ASP A 127 -7.80 10.81 -24.48
CA ASP A 127 -9.05 10.31 -25.06
C ASP A 127 -9.10 8.78 -25.18
N HIS A 128 -8.03 8.07 -24.83
CA HIS A 128 -7.97 6.61 -24.92
C HIS A 128 -8.83 5.96 -23.82
N PRO A 129 -9.69 4.96 -24.13
CA PRO A 129 -10.62 4.37 -23.17
C PRO A 129 -9.95 3.72 -21.94
N ASP A 130 -8.73 3.19 -22.11
CA ASP A 130 -7.93 2.59 -21.03
C ASP A 130 -7.01 3.57 -20.26
N LYS A 131 -7.08 4.88 -20.53
CA LYS A 131 -6.23 5.88 -19.88
C LYS A 131 -6.44 5.88 -18.37
N ILE A 132 -5.34 5.78 -17.61
CA ILE A 132 -5.36 5.99 -16.16
C ILE A 132 -4.91 7.43 -15.87
N ILE A 133 -5.81 8.24 -15.31
CA ILE A 133 -5.57 9.66 -15.00
C ILE A 133 -5.09 9.93 -13.58
N ASN A 134 -5.01 8.89 -12.73
CA ASN A 134 -4.67 9.00 -11.31
C ASN A 134 -3.67 7.93 -10.83
N LEU A 135 -2.66 7.63 -11.65
CA LEU A 135 -1.50 6.87 -11.26
C LEU A 135 -0.48 7.74 -10.51
N THR A 136 -0.32 7.40 -9.23
CA THR A 136 0.72 7.88 -8.31
C THR A 136 2.11 7.88 -8.95
N GLY A 137 2.79 9.04 -8.93
CA GLY A 137 4.11 9.26 -9.52
C GLY A 137 4.11 9.62 -11.01
N ILE A 138 2.95 9.67 -11.68
CA ILE A 138 2.79 10.13 -13.07
C ILE A 138 1.83 11.32 -13.15
N ASN A 139 0.58 11.14 -12.72
CA ASN A 139 -0.50 12.14 -12.84
C ASN A 139 -1.30 12.32 -11.53
N ASP A 140 -0.87 11.66 -10.46
CA ASP A 140 -1.30 11.83 -9.07
C ASP A 140 -0.01 11.80 -8.21
N PRO A 141 0.09 12.55 -7.09
CA PRO A 141 1.23 12.47 -6.17
C PRO A 141 1.65 11.05 -5.79
#